data_AF-A0A4R4I9M9-F1
#
_entry.id   AF-A0A4R4I9M9-F1
#
_cell.length_a   1.000
_cell.length_b   1.000
_cell.length_c   1.000
_cell.angle_alpha   90.00
_cell.angle_beta   90.00
_cell.angle_gamma   90.00
#
_symmetry.space_group_name_H-M   'P 1'
#
loop_
_entity.id
_entity.type
_entity.pdbx_description
1 polymer ?
#
loop_
_entity_poly.entity_id
_entity_poly.type
_entity_poly.pdbx_seq_one_letter_code
_entity_poly.pdbx_strand_id
1 'polypeptide(L)'
;MWAAVLLVFAGMANAQPPAEEEIVPEQLLARIEAQNAARLQLARGLAATGEPRKLYAASLLVPMRMDLASKGLKREPEADAWLTQAIASGSTQPLIAMEAVRRCIGKDACAIDVAVQTLQGDGAADAGSQLLLKRLAEHRKDAAQAAQAWQRATQATRYGDSLAQLVGLLDEATRDMPWPVSDAARAAEWEQRNGGSYADQERAITLFGIAATVWMPELKTAFEACPKDIGEPARRQACERVFSVMADSTSNAVAQAGARWMFEASAGTPAQARWEARRRLLAWISIRVSGVLGSEEGTAPKVSPADYMRWIGDDGELPAMRRLLAVHGIAAEPPADWQPPSTPQ
;
A
#
# COMPACT_ATOMS: atom_id res chain seq x y z
N MET A 1 2.40 -0.28 -16.54
CA MET A 1 1.88 -1.11 -15.41
C MET A 1 1.97 -0.44 -14.04
N TRP A 2 2.83 0.57 -13.83
CA TRP A 2 2.90 1.36 -12.58
C TRP A 2 1.84 2.47 -12.45
N ALA A 3 1.05 2.71 -13.50
CA ALA A 3 0.11 3.82 -13.56
C ALA A 3 -1.17 3.63 -12.72
N ALA A 4 -1.63 2.39 -12.50
CA ALA A 4 -2.94 2.13 -11.85
C ALA A 4 -2.98 2.49 -10.36
N VAL A 5 -1.82 2.51 -9.71
CA VAL A 5 -1.67 2.78 -8.27
C VAL A 5 -1.55 4.28 -8.04
N LEU A 6 -0.92 4.97 -8.99
CA LEU A 6 -0.86 6.42 -9.05
C LEU A 6 -2.22 7.04 -9.47
N LEU A 7 -3.07 6.29 -10.18
CA LEU A 7 -4.37 6.78 -10.69
C LEU A 7 -5.45 6.97 -9.62
N VAL A 8 -5.35 6.34 -8.45
CA VAL A 8 -6.32 6.56 -7.35
C VAL A 8 -6.15 7.95 -6.73
N PHE A 9 -4.93 8.51 -6.74
CA PHE A 9 -4.63 9.81 -6.12
C PHE A 9 -4.21 10.90 -7.10
N ALA A 10 -3.89 10.58 -8.36
CA ALA A 10 -3.95 11.59 -9.42
C ALA A 10 -5.35 12.23 -9.49
N GLY A 11 -6.41 11.46 -9.18
CA GLY A 11 -7.77 11.99 -8.99
C GLY A 11 -7.87 12.96 -7.80
N MET A 12 -7.38 12.59 -6.61
CA MET A 12 -7.42 13.47 -5.43
C MET A 12 -6.52 14.73 -5.56
N ALA A 13 -5.53 14.70 -6.45
CA ALA A 13 -4.66 15.84 -6.76
C ALA A 13 -5.24 16.78 -7.83
N ASN A 14 -6.34 16.41 -8.49
CA ASN A 14 -7.00 17.20 -9.54
C ASN A 14 -8.08 18.15 -8.98
N ALA A 15 -7.91 18.68 -7.77
CA ALA A 15 -8.67 19.89 -7.42
C ALA A 15 -8.20 21.01 -8.36
N GLN A 16 -9.12 21.86 -8.85
CA GLN A 16 -8.74 23.06 -9.61
C GLN A 16 -7.64 23.79 -8.83
N PRO A 17 -6.40 23.86 -9.38
CA PRO A 17 -5.36 24.61 -8.71
C PRO A 17 -5.88 26.04 -8.53
N PRO A 18 -5.48 26.75 -7.46
CA PRO A 18 -5.57 28.21 -7.51
C PRO A 18 -4.98 28.66 -8.86
N ALA A 19 -5.52 29.76 -9.45
CA ALA A 19 -4.97 30.33 -10.67
C ALA A 19 -3.44 30.25 -10.57
N GLU A 20 -2.77 29.56 -11.51
CA GLU A 20 -1.35 29.21 -11.44
C GLU A 20 -0.55 30.47 -11.13
N GLU A 21 -0.35 30.71 -9.84
CA GLU A 21 0.64 31.65 -9.38
C GLU A 21 1.94 30.96 -9.76
N GLU A 22 2.72 31.61 -10.61
CA GLU A 22 4.00 31.07 -11.06
C GLU A 22 4.91 30.96 -9.83
N ILE A 23 4.81 29.85 -9.09
CA ILE A 23 5.58 29.61 -7.89
C ILE A 23 7.01 29.48 -8.35
N VAL A 24 7.81 30.51 -8.09
CA VAL A 24 9.23 30.47 -8.39
C VAL A 24 9.88 29.29 -7.66
N PRO A 25 10.82 28.56 -8.29
CA PRO A 25 11.38 27.31 -7.73
C PRO A 25 11.88 27.41 -6.29
N GLU A 26 12.39 28.58 -5.89
CA GLU A 26 12.86 28.87 -4.53
C GLU A 26 11.72 28.83 -3.49
N GLN A 27 10.54 29.35 -3.83
CA GLN A 27 9.37 29.32 -2.95
C GLN A 27 8.81 27.90 -2.83
N LEU A 28 8.83 27.11 -3.91
CA LEU A 28 8.44 25.71 -3.87
C LEU A 28 9.38 24.91 -2.96
N LEU A 29 10.69 25.13 -3.08
CA LEU A 29 11.69 24.46 -2.23
C LEU A 29 11.50 24.81 -0.76
N ALA A 30 11.33 26.09 -0.43
CA ALA A 30 11.08 26.53 0.94
C ALA A 30 9.81 25.90 1.55
N ARG A 31 8.74 25.74 0.77
CA ARG A 31 7.51 25.05 1.21
C ARG A 31 7.75 23.58 1.51
N ILE A 32 8.47 22.88 0.62
CA ILE A 32 8.83 21.47 0.81
C ILE A 32 9.68 21.31 2.08
N GLU A 33 10.65 22.19 2.30
CA GLU A 33 11.50 22.17 3.50
C GLU A 33 10.70 22.41 4.78
N ALA A 34 9.79 23.39 4.79
CA ALA A 34 8.92 23.66 5.94
C ALA A 34 8.00 22.47 6.26
N GLN A 35 7.38 21.86 5.24
CA GLN A 35 6.53 20.68 5.40
C GLN A 35 7.33 19.48 5.93
N ASN A 36 8.54 19.27 5.41
CA ASN A 36 9.46 18.23 5.86
C ASN A 36 9.89 18.43 7.32
N ALA A 37 10.24 19.66 7.71
CA ALA A 37 10.59 20.00 9.08
C ALA A 37 9.42 19.76 10.05
N ALA A 38 8.21 20.15 9.66
CA ALA A 38 7.03 19.95 10.49
C ALA A 38 6.67 18.46 10.65
N ARG A 39 6.77 17.67 9.56
CA ARG A 39 6.64 16.19 9.62
C ARG A 39 7.70 15.55 10.50
N LEU A 40 8.93 16.05 10.49
CA LEU A 40 9.98 15.55 11.38
C LEU A 40 9.66 15.83 12.85
N GLN A 41 9.12 17.00 13.18
CA GLN A 41 8.66 17.27 14.55
C GLN A 41 7.52 16.36 14.99
N LEU A 42 6.56 16.12 14.08
CA LEU A 42 5.49 15.15 14.29
C LEU A 42 6.04 13.75 14.60
N ALA A 43 7.01 13.30 13.79
CA ALA A 43 7.67 12.01 13.96
C ALA A 43 8.43 11.91 15.30
N ARG A 44 9.09 12.98 15.74
CA ARG A 44 9.74 13.05 17.07
C ARG A 44 8.74 12.90 18.21
N GLY A 45 7.58 13.56 18.12
CA GLY A 45 6.51 13.42 19.09
C GLY A 45 6.01 11.99 19.23
N LEU A 46 5.85 11.29 18.10
CA LEU A 46 5.50 9.86 18.09
C LEU A 46 6.60 8.98 18.68
N ALA A 47 7.84 9.20 18.27
CA ALA A 47 8.98 8.41 18.73
C ALA A 47 9.22 8.54 20.24
N ALA A 48 8.94 9.70 20.82
CA ALA A 48 9.09 9.96 22.25
C ALA A 48 8.22 9.06 23.14
N THR A 49 7.14 8.48 22.60
CA THR A 49 6.29 7.53 23.35
C THR A 49 7.00 6.20 23.65
N GLY A 50 8.00 5.82 22.84
CA GLY A 50 8.67 4.52 22.93
C GLY A 50 7.80 3.32 22.51
N GLU A 51 6.54 3.53 22.12
CA GLU A 51 5.66 2.46 21.68
C GLU A 51 6.11 1.91 20.31
N PRO A 52 6.21 0.57 20.11
CA PRO A 52 6.79 0.02 18.88
C PRO A 52 6.07 0.46 17.59
N ARG A 53 4.73 0.55 17.62
CA ARG A 53 3.93 1.02 16.48
C ARG A 53 4.18 2.49 16.16
N LYS A 54 4.23 3.35 17.19
CA LYS A 54 4.50 4.79 17.02
C LYS A 54 5.94 5.04 16.57
N LEU A 55 6.91 4.28 17.07
CA LEU A 55 8.29 4.30 16.56
C LEU A 55 8.35 3.89 15.08
N TYR A 56 7.59 2.86 14.69
CA TYR A 56 7.54 2.47 13.28
C TYR A 56 6.90 3.56 12.41
N ALA A 57 5.74 4.09 12.82
CA ALA A 57 5.08 5.21 12.13
C ALA A 57 5.99 6.44 12.03
N ALA A 58 6.69 6.80 13.11
CA ALA A 58 7.67 7.88 13.13
C ALA A 58 8.76 7.67 12.07
N SER A 59 9.33 6.47 11.99
CA SER A 59 10.39 6.15 11.00
C SER A 59 9.93 6.28 9.54
N LEU A 60 8.63 6.11 9.27
CA LEU A 60 8.02 6.26 7.94
C LEU A 60 7.67 7.72 7.63
N LEU A 61 7.32 8.51 8.64
CA LEU A 61 6.96 9.92 8.50
C LEU A 61 8.15 10.81 8.18
N VAL A 62 9.37 10.42 8.58
CA VAL A 62 10.58 11.19 8.27
C VAL A 62 10.82 11.21 6.76
N PRO A 63 10.93 12.39 6.14
CA PRO A 63 11.25 12.53 4.72
C PRO A 63 12.56 11.82 4.36
N MET A 64 12.62 11.24 3.17
CA MET A 64 13.90 10.73 2.66
C MET A 64 14.82 11.88 2.27
N ARG A 65 16.10 11.75 2.60
CA ARG A 65 17.15 12.68 2.21
C ARG A 65 17.64 12.38 0.81
N MET A 66 17.84 13.42 0.00
CA MET A 66 18.61 13.27 -1.23
C MET A 66 20.09 13.08 -0.88
N ASP A 67 20.66 11.94 -1.27
CA ASP A 67 22.10 11.69 -1.22
C ASP A 67 22.69 11.93 -2.61
N LEU A 68 23.37 13.07 -2.73
CA LEU A 68 24.05 13.51 -3.96
C LEU A 68 25.18 12.57 -4.37
N ALA A 69 25.85 11.90 -3.43
CA ALA A 69 26.96 10.99 -3.72
C ALA A 69 26.46 9.69 -4.35
N SER A 70 25.32 9.17 -3.90
CA SER A 70 24.69 7.98 -4.48
C SER A 70 23.63 8.28 -5.55
N LYS A 71 23.38 9.57 -5.86
CA LYS A 71 22.29 10.03 -6.74
C LYS A 71 20.94 9.36 -6.42
N GLY A 72 20.62 9.25 -5.13
CA GLY A 72 19.48 8.48 -4.67
C GLY A 72 18.93 8.98 -3.35
N LEU A 73 17.74 8.52 -2.99
CA LEU A 73 17.10 8.84 -1.73
C LEU A 73 17.60 7.90 -0.63
N LYS A 74 17.95 8.45 0.53
CA LYS A 74 18.36 7.70 1.72
C LYS A 74 17.48 8.06 2.91
N ARG A 75 17.23 7.06 3.76
CA ARG A 75 16.56 7.28 5.04
C ARG A 75 17.47 8.08 5.96
N GLU A 76 16.88 9.02 6.72
CA GLU A 76 17.60 9.77 7.75
C GLU A 76 18.09 8.85 8.88
N PRO A 77 19.25 9.11 9.50
CA PRO A 77 19.77 8.29 10.60
C PRO A 77 18.80 8.17 11.79
N GLU A 78 18.11 9.26 12.13
CA GLU A 78 17.12 9.29 13.22
C GLU A 78 15.94 8.34 12.94
N ALA A 79 15.46 8.32 11.69
CA ALA A 79 14.42 7.39 11.26
C ALA A 79 14.88 5.93 11.29
N ASP A 80 16.13 5.65 10.89
CA ASP A 80 16.68 4.30 10.93
C ASP A 80 16.86 3.79 12.37
N ALA A 81 17.23 4.68 13.30
CA ALA A 81 17.32 4.38 14.73
C ALA A 81 15.94 4.04 15.33
N TRP A 82 14.91 4.85 15.06
CA TRP A 82 13.55 4.54 15.52
C TRP A 82 13.01 3.24 14.95
N LEU A 83 13.28 2.95 13.67
CA LEU A 83 12.90 1.66 13.10
C LEU A 83 13.64 0.49 13.78
N THR A 84 14.93 0.64 14.05
CA THR A 84 15.70 -0.39 14.78
C THR A 84 15.08 -0.65 16.15
N GLN A 85 14.70 0.42 16.87
CA GLN A 85 14.04 0.30 18.17
C GLN A 85 12.67 -0.36 18.04
N ALA A 86 11.84 0.04 17.06
CA ALA A 86 10.55 -0.56 16.78
C ALA A 86 10.66 -2.07 16.53
N ILE A 87 11.65 -2.50 15.74
CA ILE A 87 11.94 -3.91 15.46
C ILE A 87 12.34 -4.63 16.76
N ALA A 88 13.25 -4.05 17.54
CA ALA A 88 13.76 -4.67 18.76
C ALA A 88 12.65 -4.92 19.81
N SER A 89 11.70 -3.99 19.96
CA SER A 89 10.62 -4.09 20.96
C SER A 89 9.27 -4.56 20.41
N GLY A 90 9.12 -4.67 19.09
CA GLY A 90 7.82 -4.85 18.43
C GLY A 90 7.73 -6.01 17.44
N SER A 91 8.79 -6.81 17.26
CA SER A 91 8.78 -7.90 16.27
C SER A 91 7.75 -9.02 16.54
N THR A 92 7.06 -9.00 17.68
CA THR A 92 5.92 -9.88 17.94
C THR A 92 4.67 -9.49 17.14
N GLN A 93 4.65 -8.28 16.56
CA GLN A 93 3.54 -7.80 15.72
C GLN A 93 3.85 -8.11 14.24
N PRO A 94 2.93 -8.77 13.49
CA PRO A 94 3.20 -9.20 12.11
C PRO A 94 3.72 -8.09 11.20
N LEU A 95 3.13 -6.88 11.27
CA LEU A 95 3.54 -5.76 10.42
C LEU A 95 5.00 -5.33 10.66
N ILE A 96 5.44 -5.27 11.92
CA ILE A 96 6.82 -4.92 12.28
C ILE A 96 7.76 -6.09 11.97
N ALA A 97 7.32 -7.33 12.17
CA ALA A 97 8.06 -8.53 11.81
C ALA A 97 8.37 -8.59 10.30
N MET A 98 7.39 -8.25 9.45
CA MET A 98 7.60 -8.15 8.00
C MET A 98 8.69 -7.13 7.66
N GLU A 99 8.65 -5.95 8.28
CA GLU A 99 9.67 -4.92 8.04
C GLU A 99 11.07 -5.35 8.52
N ALA A 100 11.15 -6.04 9.66
CA ALA A 100 12.41 -6.61 10.15
C ALA A 100 13.03 -7.58 9.12
N VAL A 101 12.22 -8.49 8.56
CA VAL A 101 12.67 -9.42 7.53
C VAL A 101 13.08 -8.70 6.24
N ARG A 102 12.30 -7.71 5.78
CA ARG A 102 12.65 -6.90 4.61
C ARG A 102 13.98 -6.17 4.80
N ARG A 103 14.22 -5.62 6.00
CA ARG A 103 15.48 -4.95 6.34
C ARG A 103 16.67 -5.90 6.35
N CYS A 104 16.51 -7.13 6.84
CA CYS A 104 17.56 -8.16 6.73
C CYS A 104 17.89 -8.48 5.27
N ILE A 105 16.88 -8.66 4.40
CA ILE A 105 17.13 -8.95 2.97
C ILE A 105 17.77 -7.75 2.25
N GLY A 106 17.38 -6.52 2.59
CA GLY A 106 17.84 -5.31 1.89
C GLY A 106 19.14 -4.69 2.42
N LYS A 107 19.47 -4.89 3.70
CA LYS A 107 20.60 -4.22 4.38
C LYS A 107 21.48 -5.18 5.20
N ASP A 108 21.27 -6.49 5.12
CA ASP A 108 21.97 -7.53 5.91
C ASP A 108 21.89 -7.34 7.44
N ALA A 109 20.92 -6.56 7.93
CA ALA A 109 20.66 -6.37 9.36
C ALA A 109 19.74 -7.49 9.89
N CYS A 110 20.32 -8.64 10.24
CA CYS A 110 19.58 -9.91 10.38
C CYS A 110 19.31 -10.42 11.81
N ALA A 111 19.21 -9.53 12.81
CA ALA A 111 18.70 -9.89 14.13
C ALA A 111 17.16 -10.00 14.12
N ILE A 112 16.64 -11.10 13.52
CA ILE A 112 15.22 -11.21 13.13
C ILE A 112 14.53 -12.50 13.61
N ASP A 113 15.08 -13.22 14.59
CA ASP A 113 14.53 -14.53 15.00
C ASP A 113 13.09 -14.44 15.51
N VAL A 114 12.79 -13.44 16.34
CA VAL A 114 11.41 -13.15 16.81
C VAL A 114 10.50 -12.85 15.63
N ALA A 115 10.95 -12.04 14.67
CA ALA A 115 10.16 -11.70 13.49
C ALA A 115 9.87 -12.94 12.63
N VAL A 116 10.85 -13.83 12.43
CA VAL A 116 10.64 -15.08 11.71
C VAL A 116 9.63 -15.96 12.42
N GLN A 117 9.73 -16.11 13.75
CA GLN A 117 8.78 -16.89 14.55
C GLN A 117 7.35 -16.31 14.45
N THR A 118 7.19 -14.99 14.56
CA THR A 118 5.89 -14.33 14.40
C THR A 118 5.28 -14.57 13.03
N LEU A 119 6.06 -14.47 11.95
CA LEU A 119 5.55 -14.75 10.60
C LEU A 119 5.27 -16.24 10.34
N GLN A 120 5.93 -17.13 11.05
CA GLN A 120 5.65 -18.58 11.00
C GLN A 120 4.45 -18.99 11.86
N GLY A 121 4.12 -18.23 12.91
CA GLY A 121 2.96 -18.41 13.78
C GLY A 121 1.77 -17.57 13.30
N ASP A 122 1.65 -16.34 13.80
CA ASP A 122 0.54 -15.43 13.51
C ASP A 122 0.41 -15.08 12.02
N GLY A 123 1.52 -15.11 11.29
CA GLY A 123 1.58 -14.92 9.83
C GLY A 123 1.36 -16.21 9.01
N ALA A 124 1.14 -17.37 9.63
CA ALA A 124 1.07 -18.67 8.92
C ALA A 124 0.00 -18.72 7.83
N ALA A 125 -1.17 -18.13 8.11
CA ALA A 125 -2.31 -18.12 7.20
C ALA A 125 -2.18 -17.10 6.05
N ASP A 126 -1.16 -16.23 6.10
CA ASP A 126 -0.92 -15.18 5.11
C ASP A 126 0.15 -15.59 4.09
N ALA A 127 -0.27 -15.72 2.83
CA ALA A 127 0.62 -16.02 1.71
C ALA A 127 1.73 -14.97 1.54
N GLY A 128 1.45 -13.68 1.78
CA GLY A 128 2.44 -12.61 1.68
C GLY A 128 3.59 -12.80 2.68
N SER A 129 3.25 -13.07 3.95
CA SER A 129 4.22 -13.43 4.99
C SER A 129 5.06 -14.66 4.62
N GLN A 130 4.44 -15.71 4.06
CA GLN A 130 5.19 -16.92 3.66
C GLN A 130 6.09 -16.69 2.45
N LEU A 131 5.66 -15.88 1.47
CA LEU A 131 6.49 -15.47 0.33
C LEU A 131 7.68 -14.61 0.78
N LEU A 132 7.50 -13.76 1.79
CA LEU A 132 8.59 -13.00 2.39
C LEU A 132 9.60 -13.91 3.10
N LEU A 133 9.13 -14.91 3.85
CA LEU A 133 9.99 -15.93 4.47
C LEU A 133 10.73 -16.79 3.43
N LYS A 134 10.08 -17.10 2.30
CA LYS A 134 10.74 -17.76 1.18
C LYS A 134 11.90 -16.91 0.66
N ARG A 135 11.67 -15.61 0.42
CA ARG A 135 12.71 -14.69 -0.05
C ARG A 135 13.86 -14.56 0.96
N LEU A 136 13.56 -14.55 2.26
CA LEU A 136 14.58 -14.58 3.31
C LEU A 136 15.43 -15.85 3.24
N ALA A 137 14.80 -17.02 3.07
CA ALA A 137 15.51 -18.28 2.93
C ALA A 137 16.40 -18.30 1.67
N GLU A 138 15.91 -17.77 0.54
CA GLU A 138 16.70 -17.60 -0.67
C GLU A 138 17.90 -16.66 -0.47
N HIS A 139 17.71 -15.54 0.23
CA HIS A 139 18.79 -14.63 0.63
C HIS A 139 19.86 -15.35 1.46
N ARG A 140 19.43 -16.20 2.39
CA ARG A 140 20.31 -17.05 3.22
C ARG A 140 20.85 -18.28 2.49
N LYS A 141 20.49 -18.49 1.22
CA LYS A 141 20.83 -19.69 0.41
C LYS A 141 20.37 -21.00 1.05
N ASP A 142 19.28 -20.97 1.80
CA ASP A 142 18.67 -22.12 2.45
C ASP A 142 17.51 -22.66 1.60
N ALA A 143 17.83 -23.62 0.72
CA ALA A 143 16.86 -24.20 -0.21
C ALA A 143 15.74 -24.98 0.51
N ALA A 144 16.04 -25.61 1.65
CA ALA A 144 15.06 -26.39 2.41
C ALA A 144 14.00 -25.47 3.03
N GLN A 145 14.45 -24.38 3.67
CA GLN A 145 13.52 -23.39 4.22
C GLN A 145 12.75 -22.64 3.14
N ALA A 146 13.36 -22.37 1.98
CA ALA A 146 12.68 -21.76 0.85
C ALA A 146 11.54 -22.66 0.33
N ALA A 147 11.80 -23.97 0.18
CA ALA A 147 10.79 -24.94 -0.21
C ALA A 147 9.66 -25.08 0.83
N GLN A 148 10.00 -25.08 2.12
CA GLN A 148 9.02 -25.16 3.19
C GLN A 148 8.13 -23.90 3.25
N ALA A 149 8.73 -22.71 3.09
CA ALA A 149 8.00 -21.46 3.03
C ALA A 149 7.09 -21.39 1.80
N TRP A 150 7.55 -21.89 0.65
CA TRP A 150 6.71 -22.05 -0.55
C TRP A 150 5.51 -22.96 -0.28
N GLN A 151 5.73 -24.13 0.32
CA GLN A 151 4.65 -25.05 0.68
C GLN A 151 3.62 -24.37 1.59
N ARG A 152 4.05 -23.64 2.62
CA ARG A 152 3.14 -22.86 3.47
C ARG A 152 2.39 -21.78 2.70
N ALA A 153 3.04 -21.07 1.78
CA ALA A 153 2.37 -20.07 0.93
C ALA A 153 1.23 -20.70 0.10
N THR A 154 1.41 -21.93 -0.40
CA THR A 154 0.37 -22.65 -1.18
C THR A 154 -0.78 -23.20 -0.33
N GLN A 155 -0.62 -23.20 0.99
CA GLN A 155 -1.63 -23.64 1.97
C GLN A 155 -2.26 -22.47 2.72
N ALA A 156 -1.75 -21.25 2.52
CA ALA A 156 -2.29 -20.04 3.12
C ALA A 156 -3.75 -19.82 2.68
N THR A 157 -4.54 -19.22 3.57
CA THR A 157 -5.97 -18.99 3.35
C THR A 157 -6.28 -17.55 2.94
N ARG A 158 -5.31 -16.65 3.07
CA ARG A 158 -5.43 -15.23 2.70
C ARG A 158 -4.13 -14.67 2.17
N TYR A 159 -4.22 -13.53 1.49
CA TYR A 159 -3.08 -12.67 1.20
C TYR A 159 -3.28 -11.33 1.91
N GLY A 160 -2.44 -11.07 2.91
CA GLY A 160 -2.46 -9.89 3.76
C GLY A 160 -2.12 -8.62 2.97
N ASP A 161 -2.93 -7.59 3.16
CA ASP A 161 -2.72 -6.29 2.55
C ASP A 161 -1.76 -5.45 3.41
N SER A 162 -0.49 -5.43 3.04
CA SER A 162 0.52 -4.61 3.72
C SER A 162 0.31 -3.11 3.52
N LEU A 163 -0.34 -2.69 2.42
CA LEU A 163 -0.68 -1.29 2.18
C LEU A 163 -1.74 -0.83 3.17
N ALA A 164 -2.84 -1.58 3.29
CA ALA A 164 -3.89 -1.30 4.26
C ALA A 164 -3.36 -1.25 5.70
N GLN A 165 -2.52 -2.21 6.09
CA GLN A 165 -1.91 -2.23 7.43
C GLN A 165 -1.03 -1.01 7.70
N LEU A 166 -0.24 -0.56 6.70
CA LEU A 166 0.58 0.66 6.82
C LEU A 166 -0.27 1.93 6.85
N VAL A 167 -1.32 1.99 6.04
CA VAL A 167 -2.31 3.08 6.05
C VAL A 167 -2.97 3.18 7.43
N GLY A 168 -3.46 2.06 7.97
CA GLY A 168 -4.07 2.01 9.30
C GLY A 168 -3.09 2.40 10.41
N LEU A 169 -1.83 1.92 10.36
CA LEU A 169 -0.78 2.31 11.29
C LEU A 169 -0.54 3.82 11.29
N LEU A 170 -0.39 4.40 10.10
CA LEU A 170 -0.09 5.83 9.94
C LEU A 170 -1.30 6.69 10.32
N ASP A 171 -2.51 6.27 9.96
CA ASP A 171 -3.74 6.97 10.33
C ASP A 171 -3.93 6.98 11.85
N GLU A 172 -3.88 5.81 12.48
CA GLU A 172 -3.97 5.63 13.93
C GLU A 172 -2.92 6.47 14.68
N ALA A 173 -1.67 6.47 14.21
CA ALA A 173 -0.60 7.21 14.86
C ALA A 173 -0.82 8.73 14.76
N THR A 174 -1.45 9.24 13.70
CA THR A 174 -1.50 10.68 13.40
C THR A 174 -2.85 11.35 13.60
N ARG A 175 -3.92 10.58 13.83
CA ARG A 175 -5.30 11.09 13.87
C ARG A 175 -5.55 12.23 14.87
N ASP A 176 -4.89 12.20 16.02
CA ASP A 176 -5.11 13.16 17.12
C ASP A 176 -4.03 14.25 17.15
N MET A 177 -3.20 14.32 16.11
CA MET A 177 -2.14 15.31 16.01
C MET A 177 -2.48 16.37 14.96
N PRO A 178 -2.16 17.66 15.21
CA PRO A 178 -2.36 18.70 14.22
C PRO A 178 -1.46 18.42 13.01
N TRP A 179 -2.07 18.25 11.84
CA TRP A 179 -1.32 18.07 10.61
C TRP A 179 -0.73 19.41 10.14
N PRO A 180 0.56 19.48 9.81
CA PRO A 180 1.18 20.74 9.44
C PRO A 180 0.78 21.14 8.01
N VAL A 181 0.00 22.21 7.91
CA VAL A 181 -0.38 22.84 6.63
C VAL A 181 0.69 23.87 6.25
N SER A 182 1.29 23.71 5.08
CA SER A 182 2.40 24.54 4.61
C SER A 182 1.97 25.91 4.04
N ASP A 183 0.70 26.06 3.64
CA ASP A 183 0.15 27.29 3.06
C ASP A 183 -1.29 27.51 3.55
N ALA A 184 -1.45 28.35 4.57
CA ALA A 184 -2.75 28.62 5.20
C ALA A 184 -3.72 29.37 4.28
N ALA A 185 -3.22 30.22 3.36
CA ALA A 185 -4.07 30.95 2.43
C ALA A 185 -4.66 30.01 1.38
N ARG A 186 -3.81 29.14 0.80
CA ARG A 186 -4.25 28.08 -0.11
C ARG A 186 -5.19 27.09 0.57
N ALA A 187 -4.93 26.74 1.82
CA ALA A 187 -5.82 25.86 2.59
C ALA A 187 -7.20 26.50 2.76
N ALA A 188 -7.28 27.77 3.19
CA ALA A 188 -8.54 28.48 3.35
C ALA A 188 -9.31 28.60 2.02
N GLU A 189 -8.61 28.88 0.92
CA GLU A 189 -9.21 28.92 -0.42
C GLU A 189 -9.74 27.55 -0.86
N TRP A 190 -8.98 26.49 -0.62
CA TRP A 190 -9.41 25.12 -0.92
C TRP A 190 -10.65 24.76 -0.11
N GLU A 191 -10.67 25.06 1.19
CA GLU A 191 -11.79 24.77 2.09
C GLU A 191 -13.05 25.53 1.69
N GLN A 192 -12.93 26.78 1.24
CA GLN A 192 -14.06 27.57 0.71
C GLN A 192 -14.67 26.97 -0.57
N ARG A 193 -13.83 26.44 -1.47
CA ARG A 193 -14.28 25.89 -2.76
C ARG A 193 -14.83 24.47 -2.67
N ASN A 194 -14.20 23.64 -1.83
CA ASN A 194 -14.44 22.19 -1.85
C ASN A 194 -15.31 21.75 -0.67
N GLY A 195 -15.34 22.50 0.43
CA GLY A 195 -15.93 22.03 1.69
C GLY A 195 -15.11 20.90 2.33
N GLY A 196 -14.91 20.96 3.65
CA GLY A 196 -14.10 19.98 4.39
C GLY A 196 -12.79 20.57 4.91
N SER A 197 -11.87 19.71 5.37
CA SER A 197 -10.57 20.11 5.93
C SER A 197 -9.44 19.84 4.94
N TYR A 198 -8.70 20.89 4.57
CA TYR A 198 -7.51 20.74 3.72
C TYR A 198 -6.43 19.92 4.43
N ALA A 199 -6.26 20.14 5.73
CA ALA A 199 -5.29 19.42 6.56
C ALA A 199 -5.54 17.89 6.54
N ASP A 200 -6.80 17.45 6.63
CA ASP A 200 -7.15 16.04 6.55
C ASP A 200 -6.90 15.44 5.17
N GLN A 201 -7.17 16.22 4.11
CA GLN A 201 -6.88 15.80 2.74
C GLN A 201 -5.37 15.64 2.50
N GLU A 202 -4.59 16.65 2.88
CA GLU A 202 -3.12 16.64 2.75
C GLU A 202 -2.52 15.50 3.57
N ARG A 203 -3.02 15.27 4.79
CA ARG A 203 -2.65 14.12 5.62
C ARG A 203 -2.94 12.81 4.90
N ALA A 204 -4.18 12.58 4.46
CA ALA A 204 -4.57 11.34 3.80
C ALA A 204 -3.69 11.02 2.58
N ILE A 205 -3.50 12.01 1.69
CA ILE A 205 -2.63 11.88 0.50
C ILE A 205 -1.19 11.53 0.90
N THR A 206 -0.64 12.25 1.89
CA THR A 206 0.74 12.05 2.33
C THR A 206 0.94 10.66 2.93
N LEU A 207 0.06 10.23 3.84
CA LEU A 207 0.19 8.94 4.52
C LEU A 207 0.01 7.77 3.56
N PHE A 208 -0.96 7.86 2.64
CA PHE A 208 -1.12 6.85 1.60
C PHE A 208 0.12 6.80 0.70
N GLY A 209 0.65 7.96 0.29
CA GLY A 209 1.87 8.05 -0.51
C GLY A 209 3.07 7.39 0.17
N ILE A 210 3.26 7.64 1.46
CA ILE A 210 4.30 6.97 2.28
C ILE A 210 4.09 5.46 2.27
N ALA A 211 2.88 4.98 2.58
CA ALA A 211 2.57 3.55 2.61
C ALA A 211 2.82 2.87 1.25
N ALA A 212 2.47 3.55 0.15
CA ALA A 212 2.69 3.07 -1.22
C ALA A 212 4.18 2.95 -1.60
N THR A 213 5.08 3.73 -0.99
CA THR A 213 6.53 3.63 -1.28
C THR A 213 7.18 2.37 -0.72
N VAL A 214 6.59 1.75 0.30
CA VAL A 214 7.11 0.54 0.96
C VAL A 214 6.55 -0.75 0.33
N TRP A 215 5.79 -0.60 -0.76
CA TRP A 215 4.84 -1.61 -1.20
C TRP A 215 5.43 -2.74 -2.08
N MET A 216 5.17 -3.97 -1.62
CA MET A 216 5.13 -5.29 -2.29
C MET A 216 6.30 -5.82 -3.13
N PRO A 217 7.49 -6.05 -2.54
CA PRO A 217 8.43 -7.00 -3.12
C PRO A 217 7.95 -8.47 -3.15
N GLU A 218 6.96 -8.85 -2.33
CA GLU A 218 6.44 -10.22 -2.25
C GLU A 218 5.64 -10.60 -3.51
N LEU A 219 4.97 -9.62 -4.14
CA LEU A 219 4.27 -9.80 -5.41
C LEU A 219 5.23 -10.28 -6.51
N LYS A 220 6.42 -9.65 -6.59
CA LYS A 220 7.48 -10.06 -7.51
C LYS A 220 7.92 -11.50 -7.23
N THR A 221 8.07 -11.87 -5.96
CA THR A 221 8.47 -13.23 -5.54
C THR A 221 7.45 -14.28 -6.00
N ALA A 222 6.15 -13.98 -5.96
CA ALA A 222 5.10 -14.87 -6.46
C ALA A 222 5.22 -15.09 -7.98
N PHE A 223 5.41 -14.01 -8.76
CA PHE A 223 5.59 -14.11 -10.21
C PHE A 223 6.87 -14.86 -10.60
N GLU A 224 7.96 -14.67 -9.87
CA GLU A 224 9.22 -15.39 -10.10
C GLU A 224 9.09 -16.89 -9.80
N ALA A 225 8.33 -17.26 -8.76
CA ALA A 225 8.05 -18.66 -8.44
C ALA A 225 7.16 -19.35 -9.51
N CYS A 226 6.33 -18.56 -10.19
CA CYS A 226 5.26 -19.02 -11.06
C CYS A 226 5.32 -18.40 -12.47
N PRO A 227 6.28 -18.86 -13.30
CA PRO A 227 6.36 -18.42 -14.69
C PRO A 227 5.11 -18.81 -15.47
N LYS A 228 4.93 -18.24 -16.67
CA LYS A 228 3.76 -18.55 -17.52
C LYS A 228 3.76 -20.00 -18.02
N ASP A 229 4.94 -20.51 -18.39
CA ASP A 229 5.09 -21.83 -18.99
C ASP A 229 5.45 -22.89 -17.93
N ILE A 230 4.49 -23.23 -17.07
CA ILE A 230 4.67 -24.30 -16.08
C ILE A 230 4.22 -25.62 -16.69
N GLY A 231 5.19 -26.46 -17.05
CA GLY A 231 4.95 -27.81 -17.58
C GLY A 231 4.58 -28.85 -16.50
N GLU A 232 5.04 -28.67 -15.27
CA GLU A 232 4.80 -29.63 -14.18
C GLU A 232 3.43 -29.39 -13.51
N PRO A 233 2.50 -30.38 -13.51
CA PRO A 233 1.15 -30.20 -12.98
C PRO A 233 1.08 -29.79 -11.50
N ALA A 234 1.90 -30.40 -10.64
CA ALA A 234 1.90 -30.10 -9.21
C ALA A 234 2.35 -28.66 -8.93
N ARG A 235 3.38 -28.19 -9.65
CA ARG A 235 3.86 -26.81 -9.58
C ARG A 235 2.81 -25.82 -10.11
N ARG A 236 2.08 -26.17 -11.17
CA ARG A 236 0.98 -25.35 -11.69
C ARG A 236 -0.11 -25.20 -10.64
N GLN A 237 -0.54 -26.29 -10.02
CA GLN A 237 -1.56 -26.26 -8.97
C GLN A 237 -1.12 -25.42 -7.76
N ALA A 238 0.15 -25.51 -7.35
CA ALA A 238 0.72 -24.67 -6.30
C ALA A 238 0.59 -23.17 -6.65
N CYS A 239 0.94 -22.80 -7.88
CA CYS A 239 0.81 -21.42 -8.37
C CYS A 239 -0.64 -20.95 -8.43
N GLU A 240 -1.56 -21.79 -8.92
CA GLU A 240 -3.00 -21.50 -8.94
C GLU A 240 -3.54 -21.21 -7.54
N ARG A 241 -3.10 -21.95 -6.51
CA ARG A 241 -3.50 -21.70 -5.12
C ARG A 241 -3.04 -20.31 -4.64
N VAL A 242 -1.76 -19.98 -4.84
CA VAL A 242 -1.21 -18.67 -4.43
C VAL A 242 -1.90 -17.52 -5.16
N PHE A 243 -2.09 -17.62 -6.48
CA PHE A 243 -2.74 -16.55 -7.23
C PHE A 243 -4.25 -16.48 -7.01
N SER A 244 -4.91 -17.57 -6.61
CA SER A 244 -6.31 -17.52 -6.17
C SER A 244 -6.46 -16.72 -4.89
N VAL A 245 -5.62 -16.96 -3.86
CA VAL A 245 -5.71 -16.17 -2.61
C VAL A 245 -5.30 -14.72 -2.82
N MET A 246 -4.41 -14.44 -3.78
CA MET A 246 -4.10 -13.08 -4.20
C MET A 246 -5.29 -12.43 -4.90
N ALA A 247 -5.99 -13.14 -5.80
CA ALA A 247 -7.17 -12.63 -6.50
C ALA A 247 -8.32 -12.26 -5.54
N ASP A 248 -8.35 -12.90 -4.36
CA ASP A 248 -9.30 -12.66 -3.27
C ASP A 248 -8.76 -11.68 -2.20
N SER A 249 -7.55 -11.13 -2.38
CA SER A 249 -6.98 -10.13 -1.48
C SER A 249 -7.87 -8.88 -1.37
N THR A 250 -7.77 -8.19 -0.23
CA THR A 250 -8.39 -6.89 -0.02
C THR A 250 -7.63 -5.75 -0.70
N SER A 251 -6.37 -5.95 -1.12
CA SER A 251 -5.65 -4.97 -1.96
C SER A 251 -6.12 -5.03 -3.40
N ASN A 252 -6.47 -3.88 -3.98
CA ASN A 252 -6.92 -3.78 -5.38
C ASN A 252 -5.84 -4.28 -6.36
N ALA A 253 -4.58 -3.86 -6.18
CA ALA A 253 -3.52 -4.27 -7.11
C ALA A 253 -3.14 -5.75 -6.97
N VAL A 254 -3.14 -6.30 -5.75
CA VAL A 254 -2.90 -7.74 -5.54
C VAL A 254 -4.03 -8.55 -6.18
N ALA A 255 -5.28 -8.15 -5.94
CA ALA A 255 -6.44 -8.80 -6.51
C ALA A 255 -6.41 -8.77 -8.04
N GLN A 256 -6.04 -7.62 -8.64
CA GLN A 256 -5.91 -7.50 -10.08
C GLN A 256 -4.78 -8.37 -10.64
N ALA A 257 -3.62 -8.41 -9.98
CA ALA A 257 -2.50 -9.26 -10.37
C ALA A 257 -2.86 -10.75 -10.32
N GLY A 258 -3.50 -11.20 -9.23
CA GLY A 258 -3.99 -12.56 -9.06
C GLY A 258 -5.03 -12.95 -10.10
N ALA A 259 -6.07 -12.13 -10.27
CA ALA A 259 -7.14 -12.39 -11.24
C ALA A 259 -6.60 -12.41 -12.68
N ARG A 260 -5.60 -11.57 -13.01
CA ARG A 260 -4.93 -11.61 -14.32
C ARG A 260 -4.19 -12.92 -14.53
N TRP A 261 -3.34 -13.33 -13.57
CA TRP A 261 -2.59 -14.57 -13.69
C TRP A 261 -3.55 -15.77 -13.84
N MET A 262 -4.60 -15.83 -13.01
CA MET A 262 -5.58 -16.91 -13.08
C MET A 262 -6.37 -16.93 -14.39
N PHE A 263 -6.71 -15.77 -14.97
CA PHE A 263 -7.32 -15.69 -16.29
C PHE A 263 -6.40 -16.24 -17.39
N GLU A 264 -5.12 -15.88 -17.36
CA GLU A 264 -4.12 -16.37 -18.33
C GLU A 264 -3.89 -17.89 -18.17
N ALA A 265 -3.79 -18.38 -16.93
CA ALA A 265 -3.55 -19.80 -16.62
C ALA A 265 -4.75 -20.71 -16.95
N SER A 266 -5.96 -20.17 -16.95
CA SER A 266 -7.20 -20.91 -17.23
C SER A 266 -7.66 -20.84 -18.69
N ALA A 267 -6.83 -20.29 -19.59
CA ALA A 267 -7.18 -20.14 -21.00
C ALA A 267 -7.67 -21.45 -21.64
N GLY A 268 -8.84 -21.40 -22.29
CA GLY A 268 -9.45 -22.57 -22.93
C GLY A 268 -10.15 -23.54 -21.97
N THR A 269 -10.26 -23.19 -20.68
CA THR A 269 -11.00 -23.98 -19.68
C THR A 269 -12.28 -23.26 -19.22
N PRO A 270 -13.28 -23.96 -18.66
CA PRO A 270 -14.49 -23.32 -18.11
C PRO A 270 -14.20 -22.31 -16.99
N ALA A 271 -13.07 -22.44 -16.28
CA ALA A 271 -12.70 -21.52 -15.22
C ALA A 271 -12.34 -20.12 -15.73
N GLN A 272 -12.01 -19.98 -17.02
CA GLN A 272 -11.63 -18.69 -17.62
C GLN A 272 -12.71 -17.62 -17.46
N ALA A 273 -13.98 -17.99 -17.66
CA ALA A 273 -15.11 -17.08 -17.55
C ALA A 273 -15.26 -16.48 -16.15
N ARG A 274 -15.01 -17.28 -15.10
CA ARG A 274 -15.01 -16.80 -13.70
C ARG A 274 -13.92 -15.75 -13.48
N TRP A 275 -12.71 -16.00 -13.97
CA TRP A 275 -11.59 -15.08 -13.78
C TRP A 275 -11.73 -13.82 -14.63
N GLU A 276 -12.35 -13.92 -15.81
CA GLU A 276 -12.75 -12.75 -16.60
C GLU A 276 -13.75 -11.88 -15.86
N ALA A 277 -14.81 -12.48 -15.29
CA ALA A 277 -15.79 -11.75 -14.47
C ALA A 277 -15.12 -11.07 -13.26
N ARG A 278 -14.18 -11.74 -12.59
CA ARG A 278 -13.41 -11.14 -11.49
C ARG A 278 -12.57 -9.96 -11.96
N ARG A 279 -11.88 -10.06 -13.10
CA ARG A 279 -11.10 -8.95 -13.67
C ARG A 279 -11.99 -7.76 -14.04
N ARG A 280 -13.14 -8.01 -14.65
CA ARG A 280 -14.14 -6.97 -14.98
C ARG A 280 -14.61 -6.25 -13.73
N LEU A 281 -14.97 -6.99 -12.67
CA LEU A 281 -15.40 -6.42 -11.40
C LEU A 281 -14.33 -5.51 -10.77
N LEU A 282 -13.07 -5.98 -10.72
CA LEU A 282 -11.97 -5.20 -10.12
C LEU A 282 -11.68 -3.92 -10.92
N ALA A 283 -11.67 -4.02 -12.26
CA ALA A 283 -11.47 -2.86 -13.12
C ALA A 283 -12.61 -1.84 -12.98
N TRP A 284 -13.86 -2.31 -12.91
CA TRP A 284 -15.03 -1.46 -12.68
C TRP A 284 -14.93 -0.66 -11.37
N ILE A 285 -14.67 -1.36 -10.25
CA ILE A 285 -14.51 -0.73 -8.94
C ILE A 285 -13.39 0.32 -8.99
N SER A 286 -12.25 -0.02 -9.58
CA SER A 286 -11.10 0.89 -9.71
C SER A 286 -11.45 2.15 -10.50
N ILE A 287 -12.10 2.01 -11.66
CA ILE A 287 -12.47 3.14 -12.51
C ILE A 287 -13.52 4.03 -11.84
N ARG A 288 -14.53 3.43 -11.20
CA ARG A 288 -15.59 4.19 -10.53
C ARG A 288 -15.08 4.95 -9.32
N VAL A 289 -14.21 4.33 -8.51
CA VAL A 289 -13.59 5.00 -7.38
C VAL A 289 -12.67 6.13 -7.84
N SER A 290 -11.84 5.93 -8.87
CA SER A 290 -11.03 7.03 -9.43
C SER A 290 -11.91 8.19 -9.92
N GLY A 291 -13.07 7.90 -10.50
CA GLY A 291 -14.04 8.93 -10.89
C GLY A 291 -14.63 9.70 -9.71
N VAL A 292 -14.93 9.02 -8.59
CA VAL A 292 -15.42 9.66 -7.36
C VAL A 292 -14.33 10.49 -6.68
N LEU A 293 -13.13 9.94 -6.58
CA LEU A 293 -12.00 10.62 -5.91
C LEU A 293 -11.41 11.76 -6.75
N GLY A 294 -11.66 11.74 -8.07
CA GLY A 294 -11.24 12.79 -9.00
C GLY A 294 -12.34 13.72 -9.49
N SER A 295 -13.57 13.62 -8.96
CA SER A 295 -14.65 14.54 -9.36
C SER A 295 -14.42 15.91 -8.72
N GLU A 296 -14.25 16.93 -9.56
CA GLU A 296 -13.96 18.33 -9.20
C GLU A 296 -15.21 19.14 -8.79
N GLU A 297 -16.40 18.54 -8.76
CA GLU A 297 -17.64 19.28 -8.57
C GLU A 297 -17.70 19.86 -7.16
N GLY A 298 -17.67 21.20 -7.06
CA GLY A 298 -17.66 22.08 -5.86
C GLY A 298 -18.77 21.85 -4.84
N THR A 299 -18.88 20.60 -4.40
CA THR A 299 -19.77 20.06 -3.42
C THR A 299 -18.89 19.35 -2.40
N ALA A 300 -19.19 19.56 -1.11
CA ALA A 300 -18.48 18.88 -0.04
C ALA A 300 -18.43 17.37 -0.30
N PRO A 301 -17.25 16.74 -0.18
CA PRO A 301 -17.15 15.31 -0.42
C PRO A 301 -18.06 14.57 0.59
N LYS A 302 -18.85 13.61 0.10
CA LYS A 302 -19.76 12.83 0.97
C LYS A 302 -19.01 11.99 2.00
N VAL A 303 -17.72 11.74 1.77
CA VAL A 303 -16.83 10.98 2.64
C VAL A 303 -15.56 11.80 2.83
N SER A 304 -15.17 12.05 4.07
CA SER A 304 -13.92 12.74 4.36
C SER A 304 -12.72 11.85 3.97
N PRO A 305 -11.58 12.42 3.54
CA PRO A 305 -10.36 11.66 3.30
C PRO A 305 -9.91 10.85 4.53
N ALA A 306 -10.11 11.38 5.74
CA ALA A 306 -9.80 10.70 6.98
C ALA A 306 -10.69 9.46 7.21
N ASP A 307 -11.99 9.54 6.93
CA ASP A 307 -12.88 8.38 7.04
C ASP A 307 -12.54 7.30 6.00
N TYR A 308 -12.21 7.72 4.77
CA TYR A 308 -11.80 6.77 3.73
C TYR A 308 -10.50 6.05 4.09
N MET A 309 -9.50 6.76 4.62
CA MET A 309 -8.26 6.15 5.13
C MET A 309 -8.51 5.18 6.28
N ARG A 310 -9.42 5.52 7.20
CA ARG A 310 -9.82 4.62 8.28
C ARG A 310 -10.44 3.33 7.74
N TRP A 311 -11.34 3.43 6.75
CA TRP A 311 -11.92 2.23 6.11
C TRP A 311 -10.85 1.37 5.44
N ILE A 312 -9.84 1.97 4.81
CA ILE A 312 -8.71 1.22 4.24
C ILE A 312 -7.94 0.50 5.35
N GLY A 313 -7.67 1.16 6.47
CA GLY A 313 -6.96 0.56 7.61
C GLY A 313 -7.74 -0.58 8.27
N ASP A 314 -9.04 -0.43 8.44
CA ASP A 314 -9.92 -1.38 9.14
C ASP A 314 -10.26 -2.59 8.26
N ASP A 315 -10.69 -2.36 7.02
CA ASP A 315 -11.30 -3.37 6.17
C ASP A 315 -10.43 -3.74 4.94
N GLY A 316 -9.44 -2.91 4.60
CA GLY A 316 -8.63 -3.03 3.39
C GLY A 316 -9.15 -2.20 2.21
N GLU A 317 -8.33 -2.10 1.16
CA GLU A 317 -8.57 -1.18 0.03
C GLU A 317 -9.88 -1.46 -0.72
N LEU A 318 -10.11 -2.69 -1.17
CA LEU A 318 -11.30 -3.04 -1.96
C LEU A 318 -12.62 -2.92 -1.18
N PRO A 319 -12.73 -3.35 0.09
CA PRO A 319 -13.90 -3.07 0.91
C PRO A 319 -14.16 -1.56 1.07
N ALA A 320 -13.13 -0.75 1.34
CA ALA A 320 -13.25 0.70 1.44
C ALA A 320 -13.75 1.32 0.12
N MET A 321 -13.21 0.87 -1.01
CA MET A 321 -13.65 1.27 -2.35
C MET A 321 -15.13 0.97 -2.60
N ARG A 322 -15.61 -0.25 -2.27
CA ARG A 322 -17.03 -0.60 -2.42
C ARG A 322 -17.92 0.24 -1.52
N ARG A 323 -17.48 0.50 -0.29
CA ARG A 323 -18.19 1.36 0.66
C ARG A 323 -18.32 2.79 0.14
N LEU A 324 -17.25 3.34 -0.44
CA LEU A 324 -17.27 4.65 -1.09
C LEU A 324 -18.28 4.70 -2.24
N LEU A 325 -18.28 3.70 -3.12
CA LEU A 325 -19.26 3.61 -4.21
C LEU A 325 -20.70 3.57 -3.69
N ALA A 326 -20.95 2.79 -2.63
CA ALA A 326 -22.27 2.69 -2.00
C ALA A 326 -22.77 4.04 -1.45
N VAL A 327 -21.90 4.81 -0.78
CA VAL A 327 -22.24 6.16 -0.28
C VAL A 327 -22.58 7.11 -1.44
N HIS A 328 -21.98 6.90 -2.61
CA HIS A 328 -22.25 7.70 -3.81
C HIS A 328 -23.42 7.15 -4.65
N GLY A 329 -24.09 6.07 -4.22
CA GLY A 329 -25.17 5.44 -4.98
C GLY A 329 -24.71 4.79 -6.29
N ILE A 330 -23.40 4.49 -6.41
CA ILE A 330 -22.82 3.86 -7.58
C ILE A 330 -22.81 2.34 -7.36
N ALA A 331 -23.29 1.58 -8.34
CA ALA A 331 -23.28 0.13 -8.28
C ALA A 331 -21.84 -0.41 -8.16
N ALA A 332 -21.63 -1.35 -7.23
CA ALA A 332 -20.33 -1.99 -7.05
C ALA A 332 -20.03 -3.06 -8.12
N GLU A 333 -21.04 -3.49 -8.88
CA GLU A 333 -20.92 -4.45 -9.97
C GLU A 333 -20.99 -3.76 -11.34
N PRO A 334 -20.20 -4.22 -12.33
CA PRO A 334 -20.31 -3.72 -13.69
C PRO A 334 -21.62 -4.18 -14.35
N PRO A 335 -22.23 -3.35 -15.22
CA PRO A 335 -23.25 -3.80 -16.16
C PRO A 335 -22.80 -5.01 -16.98
N ALA A 336 -23.76 -5.85 -17.38
CA ALA A 336 -23.46 -7.12 -18.08
C ALA A 336 -22.68 -6.93 -19.40
N ASP A 337 -22.92 -5.81 -20.10
CA ASP A 337 -22.30 -5.41 -21.36
C ASP A 337 -21.02 -4.57 -21.18
N TRP A 338 -20.71 -4.13 -19.96
CA TRP A 338 -19.55 -3.27 -19.71
C TRP A 338 -18.24 -4.04 -19.86
N GLN A 339 -17.29 -3.48 -20.61
CA GLN A 339 -15.93 -4.01 -20.72
C GLN A 339 -14.91 -3.00 -20.21
N PRO A 340 -13.82 -3.44 -19.57
CA PRO A 340 -12.74 -2.54 -19.18
C PRO A 340 -12.15 -1.87 -20.42
N PRO A 341 -11.80 -0.57 -20.35
CA PRO A 341 -11.14 0.10 -21.45
C PRO A 341 -9.84 -0.64 -21.78
N SER A 342 -9.57 -0.81 -23.08
CA SER A 342 -8.33 -1.43 -23.54
C SER A 342 -7.15 -0.60 -23.04
N THR A 343 -6.26 -1.19 -22.23
CA THR A 343 -4.99 -0.55 -21.91
C THR A 343 -4.19 -0.37 -23.20
N PRO A 344 -3.67 0.83 -23.52
CA PRO A 344 -2.73 0.98 -24.62
C PRO A 344 -1.56 0.02 -24.40
N GLN A 345 -1.19 -0.71 -25.45
CA GLN A 345 -0.11 -1.70 -25.44
C GLN A 345 1.25 -1.03 -25.27
#